data_AF-A0A2V7IS17-F1
#
_entry.id   AF-A0A2V7IS17-F1
#
_cell.length_a   1.000
_cell.length_b   1.000
_cell.length_c   1.000
_cell.angle_alpha   90.00
_cell.angle_beta   90.00
_cell.angle_gamma   90.00
#
_symmetry.space_group_name_H-M   'P 1'
#
loop_
_entity.id
_entity.type
_entity.pdbx_description
1 polymer ?
#
loop_
_entity_poly.entity_id
_entity_poly.type
_entity_poly.pdbx_seq_one_letter_code
_entity_poly.pdbx_strand_id
1 'polypeptide(L)'
;MKLRVDVVPHEDQRRVDVLVDGKPFTAYIYPTTLKKPTLYPLRTASGTVVTRGWPLEPRPGERVDHPHHVGLWFTYSDVNGLDFWNNSDAIPAARAPKMGTILHRSVRHAEGGAGRGVLEVTAEWVDHEGKALLREDTRFVFRAADGMRGVDRITTLTALGQPVTFADEKDGLLGMRVTRSLEQPSTTPEVFTDASGHSTTVPVLNNDGVTGRYRSSEGLVGDSV
;
A
#
# COMPACT_ATOMS: atom_id res chain seq x y z
N MET A 1 -14.97 -16.71 -21.55
CA MET A 1 -15.49 -15.33 -21.56
C MET A 1 -14.51 -14.45 -20.80
N LYS A 2 -14.21 -13.22 -21.22
CA LYS A 2 -13.34 -12.32 -20.44
C LYS A 2 -14.09 -11.89 -19.18
N LEU A 3 -13.44 -12.01 -18.01
CA LEU A 3 -14.02 -11.61 -16.71
C LEU A 3 -14.38 -10.12 -16.73
N ARG A 4 -15.50 -9.72 -16.15
CA ARG A 4 -15.88 -8.30 -16.03
C ARG A 4 -15.11 -7.66 -14.89
N VAL A 5 -14.51 -6.49 -15.12
CA VAL A 5 -13.91 -5.65 -14.08
C VAL A 5 -14.79 -4.42 -13.91
N ASP A 6 -15.18 -4.11 -12.67
CA ASP A 6 -15.91 -2.88 -12.34
C ASP A 6 -15.05 -1.99 -11.45
N VAL A 7 -15.12 -0.68 -11.69
CA VAL A 7 -14.39 0.36 -10.94
C VAL A 7 -15.44 1.35 -10.44
N VAL A 8 -15.70 1.36 -9.14
CA VAL A 8 -16.88 2.00 -8.54
C VAL A 8 -16.45 3.04 -7.49
N PRO A 9 -16.50 4.34 -7.81
CA PRO A 9 -16.17 5.38 -6.84
C PRO A 9 -17.22 5.53 -5.73
N HIS A 10 -16.74 5.73 -4.50
CA HIS A 10 -17.52 6.04 -3.30
C HIS A 10 -16.83 7.21 -2.57
N GLU A 11 -17.05 8.43 -3.06
CA GLU A 11 -16.36 9.62 -2.55
C GLU A 11 -16.67 9.92 -1.08
N ASP A 12 -17.90 9.67 -0.65
CA ASP A 12 -18.38 9.78 0.73
C ASP A 12 -17.61 8.87 1.69
N GLN A 13 -17.15 7.72 1.18
CA GLN A 13 -16.37 6.73 1.92
C GLN A 13 -14.86 6.84 1.67
N ARG A 14 -14.43 7.82 0.87
CA ARG A 14 -13.03 8.02 0.47
C ARG A 14 -12.38 6.76 -0.11
N ARG A 15 -13.10 6.09 -1.02
CA ARG A 15 -12.64 4.85 -1.67
C ARG A 15 -13.15 4.70 -3.10
N VAL A 16 -12.45 3.89 -3.89
CA VAL A 16 -12.91 3.39 -5.20
C VAL A 16 -12.77 1.88 -5.21
N ASP A 17 -13.89 1.17 -5.35
CA ASP A 17 -13.92 -0.29 -5.33
C ASP A 17 -13.58 -0.87 -6.69
N VAL A 18 -12.81 -1.95 -6.66
CA VAL A 18 -12.48 -2.74 -7.85
C VAL A 18 -13.00 -4.15 -7.66
N LEU A 19 -13.95 -4.53 -8.51
CA LEU A 19 -14.59 -5.84 -8.50
C LEU A 19 -14.23 -6.62 -9.75
N VAL A 20 -14.21 -7.94 -9.65
CA VAL A 20 -14.09 -8.87 -10.78
C VAL A 20 -15.25 -9.86 -10.72
N ASP A 21 -16.12 -9.85 -11.73
CA ASP A 21 -17.38 -10.59 -11.77
C ASP A 21 -18.20 -10.43 -10.47
N GLY A 22 -18.31 -9.18 -10.00
CA GLY A 22 -19.01 -8.82 -8.77
C GLY A 22 -18.30 -9.19 -7.47
N LYS A 23 -17.12 -9.84 -7.51
CA LYS A 23 -16.34 -10.21 -6.32
C LYS A 23 -15.23 -9.19 -6.03
N PRO A 24 -14.92 -8.89 -4.76
CA PRO A 24 -13.85 -7.95 -4.42
C PRO A 24 -12.48 -8.37 -4.96
N PHE A 25 -11.80 -7.45 -5.65
CA PHE A 25 -10.39 -7.58 -5.99
C PHE A 25 -9.52 -6.70 -5.09
N THR A 26 -9.79 -5.40 -5.04
CA THR A 26 -9.13 -4.41 -4.16
C THR A 26 -9.97 -3.14 -4.10
N ALA A 27 -9.60 -2.19 -3.24
CA ALA A 27 -10.09 -0.80 -3.33
C ALA A 27 -8.91 0.18 -3.31
N TYR A 28 -9.03 1.30 -4.02
CA TYR A 28 -8.18 2.47 -3.81
C TYR A 28 -8.77 3.29 -2.67
N ILE A 29 -8.05 3.40 -1.55
CA ILE A 29 -8.54 4.08 -0.34
C ILE A 29 -7.68 5.29 -0.02
N TYR A 30 -8.32 6.34 0.50
CA TYR A 30 -7.68 7.60 0.89
C TYR A 30 -8.31 8.21 2.16
N PRO A 31 -8.45 7.44 3.25
CA PRO A 31 -8.93 7.97 4.52
C PRO A 31 -7.93 8.99 5.08
N THR A 32 -8.41 9.93 5.91
CA THR A 32 -7.59 10.98 6.51
C THR A 32 -6.56 10.48 7.53
N THR A 33 -6.76 9.26 8.03
CA THR A 33 -5.83 8.55 8.94
C THR A 33 -4.62 7.97 8.22
N LEU A 34 -4.70 7.75 6.89
CA LEU A 34 -3.55 7.35 6.08
C LEU A 34 -2.86 8.58 5.49
N LYS A 35 -1.53 8.60 5.56
CA LYS A 35 -0.71 9.71 5.03
C LYS A 35 -0.35 9.55 3.55
N LYS A 36 -0.95 8.55 2.91
CA LYS A 36 -0.85 8.27 1.47
C LYS A 36 -2.00 7.37 1.02
N PRO A 37 -2.56 7.57 -0.19
CA PRO A 37 -3.52 6.63 -0.74
C PRO A 37 -2.88 5.27 -1.01
N THR A 38 -3.66 4.21 -0.88
CA THR A 38 -3.17 2.83 -1.07
C THR A 38 -4.23 1.95 -1.72
N LEU A 39 -3.80 0.86 -2.35
CA LEU A 39 -4.68 -0.22 -2.75
C LEU A 39 -4.79 -1.22 -1.59
N TYR A 40 -5.99 -1.46 -1.07
CA TYR A 40 -6.21 -2.34 0.07
C TYR A 40 -7.65 -2.89 0.16
N PRO A 41 -7.85 -4.12 0.67
CA PRO A 41 -6.88 -5.22 0.64
C PRO A 41 -6.75 -5.77 -0.78
N LEU A 42 -5.58 -6.29 -1.16
CA LEU A 42 -5.46 -7.00 -2.44
C LEU A 42 -5.82 -8.48 -2.27
N ARG A 43 -6.51 -9.02 -3.29
CA ARG A 43 -6.95 -10.42 -3.33
C ARG A 43 -6.48 -11.13 -4.59
N THR A 44 -6.18 -12.42 -4.46
CA THR A 44 -5.91 -13.31 -5.60
C THR A 44 -7.20 -13.58 -6.39
N ALA A 45 -7.09 -14.26 -7.55
CA ALA A 45 -8.24 -14.67 -8.33
C ALA A 45 -9.22 -15.59 -7.58
N SER A 46 -8.72 -16.34 -6.59
CA SER A 46 -9.53 -17.20 -5.70
C SER A 46 -10.14 -16.45 -4.51
N GLY A 47 -9.81 -15.17 -4.32
CA GLY A 47 -10.33 -14.33 -3.23
C GLY A 47 -9.43 -14.27 -1.98
N THR A 48 -8.36 -15.07 -1.93
CA THR A 48 -7.36 -15.03 -0.84
C THR A 48 -6.75 -13.65 -0.71
N VAL A 49 -6.76 -13.07 0.49
CA VAL A 49 -6.10 -11.80 0.77
C VAL A 49 -4.59 -11.98 0.78
N VAL A 50 -3.86 -11.09 0.10
CA VAL A 50 -2.39 -11.13 0.05
C VAL A 50 -1.73 -10.02 0.85
N THR A 51 -2.46 -8.98 1.23
CA THR A 51 -1.95 -7.85 2.04
C THR A 51 -2.25 -8.02 3.53
N ARG A 52 -1.31 -7.60 4.37
CA ARG A 52 -1.47 -7.57 5.84
C ARG A 52 -2.63 -6.69 6.24
N GLY A 53 -3.39 -7.12 7.24
CA GLY A 53 -4.52 -6.40 7.83
C GLY A 53 -4.16 -5.22 8.72
N TRP A 54 -3.10 -5.32 9.54
CA TRP A 54 -2.67 -4.22 10.42
C TRP A 54 -2.29 -2.94 9.65
N PRO A 55 -2.75 -1.73 10.07
CA PRO A 55 -3.60 -1.46 11.23
C PRO A 55 -5.11 -1.39 10.93
N LEU A 56 -5.53 -1.53 9.67
CA LEU A 56 -6.92 -1.26 9.25
C LEU A 56 -7.91 -2.36 9.64
N GLU A 57 -7.50 -3.62 9.45
CA GLU A 57 -8.29 -4.81 9.80
C GLU A 57 -7.35 -5.83 10.47
N PRO A 58 -6.92 -5.63 11.73
CA PRO A 58 -5.97 -6.52 12.39
C PRO A 58 -6.43 -7.98 12.38
N ARG A 59 -5.51 -8.91 12.08
CA ARG A 59 -5.79 -10.35 12.03
C ARG A 59 -4.86 -11.11 12.96
N PRO A 60 -5.33 -12.22 13.58
CA PRO A 60 -4.48 -13.03 14.45
C PRO A 60 -3.20 -13.48 13.74
N GLY A 61 -2.07 -13.34 14.42
CA GLY A 61 -0.76 -13.78 13.93
C GLY A 61 -0.04 -12.81 12.98
N GLU A 62 -0.65 -11.65 12.65
CA GLU A 62 0.03 -10.59 11.91
C GLU A 62 0.87 -9.69 12.83
N ARG A 63 1.96 -9.12 12.30
CA ARG A 63 2.80 -8.16 13.03
C ARG A 63 2.11 -6.82 13.23
N VAL A 64 2.31 -6.23 14.41
CA VAL A 64 1.82 -4.89 14.80
C VAL A 64 2.95 -3.86 14.72
N ASP A 65 3.73 -3.93 13.64
CA ASP A 65 4.84 -3.03 13.35
C ASP A 65 4.50 -2.14 12.16
N HIS A 66 5.22 -1.02 12.03
CA HIS A 66 5.15 -0.10 10.89
C HIS A 66 3.71 0.18 10.43
N PRO A 67 2.90 0.91 11.22
CA PRO A 67 1.49 1.17 10.90
C PRO A 67 1.28 1.96 9.60
N HIS A 68 2.34 2.58 9.06
CA HIS A 68 2.35 3.25 7.77
C HIS A 68 2.50 2.31 6.56
N HIS A 69 2.83 1.02 6.77
CA HIS A 69 2.92 0.00 5.72
C HIS A 69 1.56 -0.67 5.52
N VAL A 70 0.75 -0.12 4.62
CA VAL A 70 -0.64 -0.57 4.38
C VAL A 70 -0.86 -0.84 2.91
N GLY A 71 -1.25 -2.07 2.58
CA GLY A 71 -1.67 -2.43 1.21
C GLY A 71 -0.53 -2.36 0.20
N LEU A 72 -0.82 -1.79 -0.97
CA LEU A 72 0.13 -1.46 -2.03
C LEU A 72 0.13 0.07 -2.25
N TRP A 73 1.24 0.72 -1.96
CA TRP A 73 1.39 2.17 -1.97
C TRP A 73 2.55 2.62 -2.86
N PHE A 74 2.63 3.93 -3.10
CA PHE A 74 3.79 4.59 -3.70
C PHE A 74 4.11 5.83 -2.89
N THR A 75 5.36 6.01 -2.48
CA THR A 75 5.84 7.16 -1.71
C THR A 75 7.38 7.23 -1.76
N TYR A 76 8.04 8.15 -1.06
CA TYR A 76 9.50 8.20 -1.00
C TYR A 76 9.98 8.75 0.36
N SER A 77 11.18 8.39 0.82
CA SER A 77 11.64 8.77 2.17
C SER A 77 12.27 10.13 2.30
N ASP A 78 12.87 10.68 1.25
CA ASP A 78 13.36 12.06 1.26
C ASP A 78 12.95 12.77 -0.03
N VAL A 79 11.95 13.64 0.12
CA VAL A 79 11.53 14.59 -0.92
C VAL A 79 11.70 16.00 -0.37
N ASN A 80 12.69 16.73 -0.86
CA ASN A 80 13.10 18.04 -0.33
C ASN A 80 13.38 18.04 1.19
N GLY A 81 13.96 16.96 1.73
CA GLY A 81 14.25 16.81 3.15
C GLY A 81 13.04 16.39 4.00
N LEU A 82 11.92 16.03 3.37
CA LEU A 82 10.70 15.58 4.04
C LEU A 82 10.46 14.09 3.83
N ASP A 83 10.03 13.43 4.91
CA ASP A 83 9.77 11.99 4.93
C ASP A 83 8.30 11.67 4.69
N PHE A 84 8.00 11.12 3.50
CA PHE A 84 6.66 10.64 3.12
C PHE A 84 6.50 9.12 3.35
N TRP A 85 7.57 8.41 3.72
CA TRP A 85 7.57 6.97 3.90
C TRP A 85 7.10 6.57 5.30
N ASN A 86 7.75 7.13 6.33
CA ASN A 86 7.56 6.76 7.74
C ASN A 86 6.41 7.51 8.43
N ASN A 87 5.62 8.29 7.69
CA ASN A 87 4.55 9.11 8.27
C ASN A 87 3.28 8.28 8.58
N SER A 88 2.76 8.44 9.80
CA SER A 88 1.51 7.86 10.30
C SER A 88 0.99 8.63 11.51
N ASP A 89 -0.23 8.34 11.97
CA ASP A 89 -0.77 8.92 13.21
C ASP A 89 -0.03 8.47 14.48
N ALA A 90 0.89 7.49 14.39
CA ALA A 90 1.68 6.98 15.50
C ALA A 90 3.02 7.72 15.72
N ILE A 91 3.37 8.70 14.87
CA ILE A 91 4.63 9.43 15.04
C ILE A 91 4.55 10.40 16.23
N PRO A 92 5.66 10.68 16.93
CA PRO A 92 5.73 11.77 17.89
C PRO A 92 5.42 13.11 17.23
N ALA A 93 4.64 13.98 17.90
CA ALA A 93 4.26 15.29 17.37
C ALA A 93 5.48 16.15 16.96
N ALA A 94 6.58 16.06 17.69
CA ALA A 94 7.83 16.76 17.38
C ALA A 94 8.46 16.36 16.03
N ARG A 95 8.09 15.20 15.46
CA ARG A 95 8.54 14.79 14.12
C ARG A 95 7.68 15.34 13.00
N ALA A 96 6.45 15.78 13.28
CA ALA A 96 5.49 16.18 12.26
C ALA A 96 6.01 17.23 11.26
N PRO A 97 6.78 18.27 11.67
CA PRO A 97 7.34 19.25 10.74
C PRO A 97 8.33 18.68 9.69
N LYS A 98 8.87 17.47 9.91
CA LYS A 98 9.77 16.80 8.98
C LYS A 98 9.06 15.82 8.04
N MET A 99 7.75 15.65 8.18
CA MET A 99 7.00 14.64 7.44
C MET A 99 6.22 15.25 6.28
N GLY A 100 6.11 14.49 5.21
CA GLY A 100 5.23 14.78 4.09
C GLY A 100 3.96 13.92 4.10
N THR A 101 2.93 14.38 3.41
CA THR A 101 1.68 13.63 3.21
C THR A 101 1.27 13.65 1.74
N ILE A 102 0.85 12.50 1.21
CA ILE A 102 0.25 12.42 -0.13
C ILE A 102 -1.26 12.50 0.05
N LEU A 103 -1.88 13.53 -0.49
CA LEU A 103 -3.31 13.79 -0.38
C LEU A 103 -3.99 13.53 -1.71
N HIS A 104 -4.95 12.60 -1.72
CA HIS A 104 -5.87 12.47 -2.85
C HIS A 104 -6.63 13.77 -3.09
N ARG A 105 -6.74 14.19 -4.36
CA ARG A 105 -7.47 15.40 -4.76
C ARG A 105 -8.72 15.07 -5.55
N SER A 106 -8.64 14.16 -6.51
CA SER A 106 -9.79 13.81 -7.34
C SER A 106 -9.64 12.47 -8.04
N VAL A 107 -10.78 11.85 -8.33
CA VAL A 107 -10.91 10.83 -9.37
C VAL A 107 -11.14 11.56 -10.70
N ARG A 108 -10.22 11.41 -11.65
CA ARG A 108 -10.34 12.00 -12.99
C ARG A 108 -11.10 11.11 -13.96
N HIS A 109 -10.98 9.79 -13.81
CA HIS A 109 -11.63 8.78 -14.63
C HIS A 109 -11.82 7.49 -13.86
N ALA A 110 -12.97 6.84 -14.02
CA ALA A 110 -13.23 5.51 -13.47
C ALA A 110 -14.10 4.72 -14.46
N GLU A 111 -13.58 3.60 -14.94
CA GLU A 111 -14.24 2.82 -15.98
C GLU A 111 -13.99 1.32 -15.81
N GLY A 112 -15.07 0.55 -15.74
CA GLY A 112 -15.05 -0.91 -15.80
C GLY A 112 -15.11 -1.44 -17.23
N GLY A 113 -14.64 -2.68 -17.45
CA GLY A 113 -14.54 -3.27 -18.78
C GLY A 113 -14.33 -4.79 -18.77
N ALA A 114 -14.30 -5.38 -19.97
CA ALA A 114 -14.03 -6.81 -20.14
C ALA A 114 -12.53 -7.09 -20.02
N GLY A 115 -12.14 -7.82 -18.98
CA GLY A 115 -10.77 -8.22 -18.64
C GLY A 115 -9.90 -7.11 -18.06
N ARG A 116 -10.37 -5.86 -18.06
CA ARG A 116 -9.66 -4.71 -17.52
C ARG A 116 -10.60 -3.62 -17.01
N GLY A 117 -10.16 -2.89 -15.99
CA GLY A 117 -10.74 -1.64 -15.51
C GLY A 117 -9.66 -0.57 -15.34
N VAL A 118 -10.05 0.70 -15.42
CA VAL A 118 -9.14 1.85 -15.35
C VAL A 118 -9.61 2.81 -14.27
N LEU A 119 -8.67 3.30 -13.46
CA LEU A 119 -8.87 4.40 -12.52
C LEU A 119 -7.77 5.43 -12.75
N GLU A 120 -8.14 6.68 -13.01
CA GLU A 120 -7.21 7.80 -13.02
C GLU A 120 -7.51 8.72 -11.85
N VAL A 121 -6.47 9.08 -11.10
CA VAL A 121 -6.56 9.97 -9.95
C VAL A 121 -5.50 11.05 -10.01
N THR A 122 -5.77 12.15 -9.32
CA THR A 122 -4.79 13.18 -9.00
C THR A 122 -4.59 13.22 -7.49
N ALA A 123 -3.34 13.35 -7.07
CA ALA A 123 -2.93 13.58 -5.69
C ALA A 123 -1.89 14.71 -5.63
N GLU A 124 -1.68 15.27 -4.46
CA GLU A 124 -0.62 16.24 -4.18
C GLU A 124 0.23 15.76 -3.03
N TRP A 125 1.54 15.96 -3.16
CA TRP A 125 2.50 15.71 -2.10
C TRP A 125 2.73 17.02 -1.39
N VAL A 126 2.32 17.08 -0.13
CA VAL A 126 2.33 18.30 0.69
C VAL A 126 3.27 18.15 1.88
N ASP A 127 3.81 19.27 2.34
CA ASP A 127 4.51 19.33 3.63
C ASP A 127 3.52 19.31 4.81
N HIS A 128 4.06 19.43 6.03
CA HIS A 128 3.28 19.43 7.26
C HIS A 128 2.27 20.59 7.35
N GLU A 129 2.55 21.71 6.69
CA GLU A 129 1.66 22.89 6.66
C GLU A 129 0.61 22.80 5.54
N GLY A 130 0.66 21.72 4.74
CA GLY A 130 -0.27 21.49 3.64
C GLY A 130 0.14 22.18 2.33
N LYS A 131 1.34 22.76 2.25
CA LYS A 131 1.85 23.38 1.03
C LYS A 131 2.27 22.29 0.05
N ALA A 132 1.71 22.33 -1.16
CA ALA A 132 2.01 21.36 -2.21
C ALA A 132 3.40 21.57 -2.82
N LEU A 133 4.16 20.48 -2.91
CA LEU A 133 5.51 20.43 -3.48
C LEU A 133 5.44 19.92 -4.93
N LEU A 134 4.72 18.82 -5.14
CA LEU A 134 4.48 18.23 -6.45
C LEU A 134 3.03 17.72 -6.57
N ARG A 135 2.57 17.62 -7.82
CA ARG A 135 1.35 16.92 -8.21
C ARG A 135 1.70 15.54 -8.71
N GLU A 136 0.89 14.56 -8.33
CA GLU A 136 0.94 13.20 -8.84
C GLU A 136 -0.33 12.91 -9.65
N ASP A 137 -0.16 12.54 -10.92
CA ASP A 137 -1.23 12.00 -11.74
C ASP A 137 -0.97 10.52 -11.96
N THR A 138 -1.91 9.68 -11.53
CA THR A 138 -1.74 8.22 -11.56
C THR A 138 -2.87 7.55 -12.32
N ARG A 139 -2.50 6.69 -13.27
CA ARG A 139 -3.39 5.76 -13.97
C ARG A 139 -3.14 4.36 -13.44
N PHE A 140 -4.17 3.78 -12.82
CA PHE A 140 -4.23 2.38 -12.49
C PHE A 140 -4.92 1.60 -13.60
N VAL A 141 -4.36 0.44 -13.95
CA VAL A 141 -5.01 -0.54 -14.83
C VAL A 141 -5.14 -1.85 -14.08
N PHE A 142 -6.37 -2.19 -13.73
CA PHE A 142 -6.72 -3.44 -13.07
C PHE A 142 -6.99 -4.50 -14.14
N ARG A 143 -6.29 -5.62 -14.10
CA ARG A 143 -6.45 -6.73 -15.05
C ARG A 143 -6.99 -7.96 -14.35
N ALA A 144 -7.87 -8.66 -15.05
CA ALA A 144 -8.41 -9.94 -14.61
C ALA A 144 -8.45 -10.94 -15.77
N ALA A 145 -7.93 -12.13 -15.52
CA ALA A 145 -8.09 -13.30 -16.37
C ALA A 145 -8.26 -14.54 -15.48
N ASP A 146 -8.43 -15.71 -16.10
CA ASP A 146 -8.49 -16.96 -15.36
C ASP A 146 -7.20 -17.16 -14.55
N GLY A 147 -7.35 -17.44 -13.25
CA GLY A 147 -6.24 -17.55 -12.30
C GLY A 147 -5.39 -16.29 -12.06
N MET A 148 -5.66 -15.16 -12.71
CA MET A 148 -4.77 -13.98 -12.70
C MET A 148 -5.48 -12.69 -12.25
N ARG A 149 -4.74 -11.92 -11.45
CA ARG A 149 -5.03 -10.53 -11.12
C ARG A 149 -3.78 -9.70 -11.37
N GLY A 150 -3.95 -8.51 -11.93
CA GLY A 150 -2.86 -7.59 -12.20
C GLY A 150 -3.24 -6.16 -11.85
N VAL A 151 -2.25 -5.39 -11.40
CA VAL A 151 -2.35 -3.95 -11.20
C VAL A 151 -1.15 -3.33 -11.88
N ASP A 152 -1.38 -2.50 -12.88
CA ASP A 152 -0.36 -1.54 -13.30
C ASP A 152 -0.63 -0.21 -12.62
N ARG A 153 0.43 0.45 -12.19
CA ARG A 153 0.43 1.84 -11.75
C ARG A 153 1.36 2.61 -12.65
N ILE A 154 0.81 3.58 -13.40
CA ILE A 154 1.58 4.51 -14.22
C ILE A 154 1.41 5.88 -13.59
N THR A 155 2.51 6.45 -13.08
CA THR A 155 2.49 7.68 -12.29
C THR A 155 3.39 8.72 -12.94
N THR A 156 2.86 9.93 -13.10
CA THR A 156 3.62 11.13 -13.50
C THR A 156 3.71 12.07 -12.30
N LEU A 157 4.93 12.41 -11.91
CA LEU A 157 5.22 13.41 -10.88
C LEU A 157 5.58 14.74 -11.54
N THR A 158 4.86 15.79 -11.20
CA THR A 158 5.08 17.14 -11.74
C THR A 158 5.41 18.09 -10.60
N ALA A 159 6.64 18.60 -10.57
CA ALA A 159 7.01 19.68 -9.65
C ALA A 159 6.10 20.89 -9.87
N LEU A 160 5.70 21.55 -8.79
CA LEU A 160 4.81 22.71 -8.85
C LEU A 160 5.62 24.02 -8.83
N GLY A 161 5.64 24.72 -7.70
CA GLY A 161 6.24 26.05 -7.60
C GLY A 161 7.74 26.10 -7.33
N GLN A 162 8.41 24.94 -7.22
CA GLN A 162 9.83 24.86 -6.86
C GLN A 162 10.46 23.57 -7.39
N PRO A 163 11.80 23.51 -7.52
CA PRO A 163 12.49 22.25 -7.75
C PRO A 163 12.13 21.22 -6.68
N VAL A 164 11.92 19.97 -7.12
CA VAL A 164 11.74 18.83 -6.23
C VAL A 164 12.85 17.83 -6.43
N THR A 165 13.55 17.50 -5.35
CA THR A 165 14.68 16.57 -5.29
C THR A 165 14.28 15.33 -4.52
N PHE A 166 14.72 14.18 -5.03
CA PHE A 166 14.64 12.89 -4.35
C PHE A 166 16.07 12.51 -3.97
N ALA A 167 16.36 12.42 -2.67
CA ALA A 167 17.70 12.05 -2.21
C ALA A 167 17.95 10.54 -2.41
N ASP A 168 19.21 10.13 -2.37
CA ASP A 168 19.56 8.71 -2.32
C ASP A 168 19.10 8.13 -0.97
N GLU A 169 18.16 7.19 -1.01
CA GLU A 169 17.48 6.66 0.17
C GLU A 169 17.17 5.17 0.01
N LYS A 170 17.14 4.46 1.14
CA LYS A 170 16.89 3.01 1.14
C LYS A 170 15.43 2.63 0.86
N ASP A 171 14.50 3.55 1.14
CA ASP A 171 13.07 3.32 1.19
C ASP A 171 12.35 4.27 0.22
N GLY A 172 11.67 3.73 -0.80
CA GLY A 172 10.95 4.58 -1.74
C GLY A 172 10.26 3.86 -2.89
N LEU A 173 9.55 4.67 -3.67
CA LEU A 173 8.71 4.30 -4.79
C LEU A 173 7.60 3.31 -4.37
N LEU A 174 7.51 2.15 -5.03
CA LEU A 174 6.42 1.21 -4.85
C LEU A 174 6.69 0.26 -3.68
N GLY A 175 5.79 0.22 -2.71
CA GLY A 175 5.85 -0.70 -1.57
C GLY A 175 4.57 -1.51 -1.41
N MET A 176 4.70 -2.76 -0.97
CA MET A 176 3.57 -3.62 -0.60
C MET A 176 3.83 -4.29 0.74
N ARG A 177 2.82 -4.30 1.62
CA ARG A 177 2.88 -5.05 2.88
C ARG A 177 2.03 -6.30 2.76
N VAL A 178 2.70 -7.43 2.63
CA VAL A 178 2.06 -8.73 2.46
C VAL A 178 1.64 -9.35 3.79
N THR A 179 0.67 -10.25 3.74
CA THR A 179 0.22 -11.01 4.91
C THR A 179 1.33 -11.94 5.43
N ARG A 180 1.20 -12.39 6.69
CA ARG A 180 2.19 -13.18 7.41
C ARG A 180 2.62 -14.45 6.67
N SER A 181 1.71 -15.14 5.99
CA SER A 181 2.05 -16.37 5.25
C SER A 181 3.06 -16.15 4.12
N LEU A 182 3.17 -14.91 3.63
CA LEU A 182 4.10 -14.51 2.57
C LEU A 182 5.37 -13.82 3.12
N GLU A 183 5.50 -13.68 4.43
CA GLU A 183 6.73 -13.18 5.04
C GLU A 183 7.81 -14.25 5.05
N GLN A 184 9.05 -13.80 5.24
CA GLN A 184 10.13 -14.71 5.57
C GLN A 184 9.96 -15.26 6.99
N PRO A 185 10.22 -16.58 7.21
CA PRO A 185 10.35 -17.12 8.55
C PRO A 185 11.38 -16.32 9.35
N SER A 186 11.08 -16.05 10.62
CA SER A 186 11.94 -15.25 11.49
C SER A 186 12.10 -15.93 12.83
N THR A 187 13.28 -15.76 13.43
CA THR A 187 13.60 -16.19 14.81
C THR A 187 13.70 -15.00 15.77
N THR A 188 13.45 -13.79 15.29
CA THR A 188 13.57 -12.56 16.08
C THR A 188 12.27 -12.32 16.88
N PRO A 189 12.35 -11.99 18.18
CA PRO A 189 11.18 -11.57 18.95
C PRO A 189 10.57 -10.29 18.37
N GLU A 190 9.27 -10.31 18.13
CA GLU A 190 8.53 -9.14 17.63
C GLU A 190 7.12 -9.04 18.28
N VAL A 191 6.41 -7.93 18.01
CA VAL A 191 5.08 -7.65 18.55
C VAL A 191 4.00 -8.00 17.53
N PHE A 192 3.01 -8.80 17.94
CA PHE A 192 1.97 -9.36 17.06
C PHE A 192 0.56 -9.11 17.58
N THR A 193 -0.41 -9.26 16.69
CA THR A 193 -1.84 -9.25 17.00
C THR A 193 -2.24 -10.63 17.52
N ASP A 194 -2.76 -10.71 18.75
CA ASP A 194 -3.33 -11.94 19.30
C ASP A 194 -4.69 -12.30 18.69
N ALA A 195 -5.30 -13.40 19.16
CA ALA A 195 -6.61 -13.86 18.72
C ALA A 195 -7.75 -12.83 18.93
N SER A 196 -7.54 -11.83 19.79
CA SER A 196 -8.49 -10.78 20.12
C SER A 196 -8.20 -9.43 19.45
N GLY A 197 -7.12 -9.32 18.66
CA GLY A 197 -6.75 -8.07 18.00
C GLY A 197 -5.76 -7.20 18.78
N HIS A 198 -5.27 -7.64 19.94
CA HIS A 198 -4.39 -6.85 20.80
C HIS A 198 -2.91 -7.15 20.57
N SER A 199 -2.06 -6.15 20.83
CA SER A 199 -0.60 -6.28 20.70
C SER A 199 0.01 -7.08 21.84
N THR A 200 0.74 -8.14 21.52
CA THR A 200 1.47 -8.98 22.49
C THR A 200 2.90 -9.24 22.02
N THR A 201 3.85 -9.30 22.95
CA THR A 201 5.24 -9.68 22.66
C THR A 201 5.35 -11.19 22.56
N VAL A 202 5.91 -11.70 21.46
CA VAL A 202 6.08 -13.15 21.25
C VAL A 202 7.59 -13.47 21.18
N PRO A 203 8.14 -14.27 22.12
CA PRO A 203 9.59 -14.53 22.21
C PRO A 203 10.15 -15.35 21.04
N VAL A 204 9.35 -16.27 20.49
CA VAL A 204 9.70 -17.10 19.33
C VAL A 204 8.50 -17.15 18.41
N LEU A 205 8.70 -16.73 17.17
CA LEU A 205 7.61 -16.60 16.22
C LEU A 205 7.11 -17.96 15.72
N ASN A 206 5.80 -18.17 15.74
CA ASN A 206 5.21 -19.31 15.02
C ASN A 206 5.42 -19.09 13.51
N ASN A 207 6.16 -20.00 12.87
CA ASN A 207 6.44 -20.01 11.44
C ASN A 207 5.57 -21.03 10.67
N ASP A 208 4.60 -21.68 11.33
CA ASP A 208 3.66 -22.58 10.68
C ASP A 208 2.89 -21.84 9.58
N GLY A 209 2.94 -22.37 8.35
CA GLY A 209 2.27 -21.77 7.18
C GLY A 209 2.96 -20.54 6.58
N VAL A 210 4.18 -20.21 7.02
CA VAL A 210 4.94 -19.04 6.54
C VAL A 210 5.97 -19.50 5.51
N THR A 211 5.84 -19.02 4.27
CA THR A 211 6.57 -19.57 3.12
C THR A 211 7.29 -18.52 2.27
N GLY A 212 7.34 -17.25 2.69
CA GLY A 212 7.97 -16.16 1.94
C GLY A 212 9.49 -16.27 1.90
N ARG A 213 10.04 -17.14 1.05
CA ARG A 213 11.48 -17.30 0.91
C ARG A 213 11.96 -16.59 -0.36
N TYR A 214 12.60 -15.44 -0.19
CA TYR A 214 13.18 -14.69 -1.32
C TYR A 214 14.24 -15.53 -2.02
N ARG A 215 14.37 -15.34 -3.34
CA ARG A 215 15.41 -15.95 -4.16
C ARG A 215 16.01 -14.91 -5.08
N SER A 216 17.33 -14.74 -5.04
CA SER A 216 18.04 -13.82 -5.93
C SER A 216 18.36 -14.48 -7.28
N SER A 217 18.71 -13.68 -8.29
CA SER A 217 19.20 -14.17 -9.58
C SER A 217 20.52 -14.95 -9.47
N GLU A 218 21.25 -14.77 -8.37
CA GLU A 218 22.51 -15.47 -8.06
C GLU A 218 22.27 -16.81 -7.36
N GLY A 219 21.01 -17.18 -7.12
CA GLY A 219 20.64 -18.44 -6.46
C GLY A 219 20.63 -18.38 -4.94
N LEU A 220 20.86 -17.21 -4.34
CA LEU A 220 20.75 -16.99 -2.89
C LEU A 220 19.29 -17.09 -2.45
N VAL A 221 19.06 -17.47 -1.20
CA VAL A 221 17.72 -17.71 -0.65
C VAL A 221 17.58 -17.23 0.79
N GLY A 222 16.41 -16.70 1.15
CA GLY A 222 16.11 -16.21 2.50
C GLY A 222 17.06 -15.09 2.93
N ASP A 223 17.60 -15.18 4.15
CA ASP A 223 18.53 -14.19 4.74
C ASP A 223 19.86 -14.05 3.98
N SER A 224 20.14 -14.94 3.03
CA SER A 224 21.33 -14.84 2.17
C SER A 224 21.11 -13.98 0.92
N VAL A 225 19.88 -13.55 0.62
CA VAL A 225 19.57 -12.65 -0.50
C VAL A 225 20.10 -11.25 -0.27
#